data_AF-A0A954UAC5-F1
#
_entry.id   AF-A0A954UAC5-F1
#
_cell.length_a   1.000
_cell.length_b   1.000
_cell.length_c   1.000
_cell.angle_alpha   90.00
_cell.angle_beta   90.00
_cell.angle_gamma   90.00
#
_symmetry.space_group_name_H-M   'P 1'
#
loop_
_entity.id
_entity.type
_entity.pdbx_description
1 polymer ?
#
loop_
_entity_poly.entity_id
_entity_poly.type
_entity_poly.pdbx_seq_one_letter_code
_entity_poly.pdbx_strand_id
1 'polypeptide(L)' 'SANDCFQTLELNPYHFASAVGMGHCYLELNEPQPALDCFRRALKLNPGLEDVRAQVTYLERALEGR' A
#
# COMPACT_ATOMS: atom_id res chain seq x y z
N SER A 1 -4.32 -15.13 34.31
CA SER A 1 -3.04 -14.94 33.60
C SER A 1 -3.31 -14.23 32.30
N ALA A 2 -2.67 -13.10 32.06
CA ALA A 2 -2.68 -12.39 30.78
C ALA A 2 -1.85 -13.16 29.74
N ASN A 3 -2.15 -14.45 29.58
CA ASN A 3 -1.42 -15.38 28.73
C ASN A 3 -2.24 -15.82 27.51
N ASP A 4 -3.44 -15.26 27.34
CA ASP A 4 -4.07 -15.09 26.02
C ASP A 4 -3.41 -13.89 25.30
N CYS A 5 -2.08 -13.85 25.35
CA CYS A 5 -1.29 -12.97 24.52
C CYS A 5 -1.36 -13.49 23.10
N PHE A 6 -2.29 -12.95 22.32
CA PHE A 6 -2.09 -12.63 20.90
C PHE A 6 -1.44 -13.72 20.04
N GLN A 7 -1.78 -14.99 20.25
CA GLN A 7 -1.22 -16.11 19.49
C GLN A 7 -1.99 -16.42 18.20
N THR A 8 -3.05 -15.68 17.88
CA THR A 8 -3.46 -15.55 16.49
C THR A 8 -2.67 -14.40 15.89
N LEU A 9 -1.42 -14.70 15.53
CA LEU A 9 -0.64 -13.89 14.61
C LEU A 9 -1.43 -13.82 13.32
N GLU A 10 -2.25 -12.77 13.29
CA GLU A 10 -2.81 -12.11 12.14
C GLU A 10 -1.84 -12.28 10.97
N LEU A 11 -2.32 -12.81 9.86
CA LEU A 11 -1.57 -12.91 8.61
C LEU A 11 -1.11 -11.51 8.20
N ASN A 12 0.07 -11.11 8.66
CA ASN A 12 0.79 -9.86 8.36
C ASN A 12 -0.07 -8.66 7.93
N PRO A 13 -0.91 -8.08 8.80
CA PRO A 13 -1.56 -6.79 8.54
C PRO A 13 -0.54 -5.66 8.29
N TYR A 14 0.70 -5.83 8.75
CA TYR A 14 1.81 -4.93 8.48
C TYR A 14 2.26 -4.89 7.02
N HIS A 15 2.03 -5.94 6.23
CA HIS A 15 2.68 -6.02 4.91
C HIS A 15 2.01 -5.12 3.87
N PHE A 16 0.68 -5.00 3.86
CA PHE A 16 0.00 -4.05 2.97
C PHE A 16 0.10 -2.62 3.50
N ALA A 17 -0.03 -2.40 4.82
CA ALA A 17 0.07 -1.07 5.42
C ALA A 17 1.46 -0.44 5.19
N SER A 18 2.52 -1.25 5.31
CA SER A 18 3.88 -0.84 4.98
C SER A 18 4.03 -0.48 3.49
N ALA A 19 3.46 -1.29 2.58
CA ALA A 19 3.47 -0.98 1.15
C ALA A 19 2.74 0.33 0.82
N VAL A 20 1.62 0.62 1.48
CA VAL A 20 0.94 1.93 1.35
C VAL A 20 1.83 3.07 1.87
N GLY A 21 2.44 2.90 3.04
CA GLY A 21 3.36 3.88 3.61
C GLY A 21 4.55 4.18 2.70
N MET A 22 5.20 3.15 2.16
CA MET A 22 6.28 3.31 1.17
C MET A 22 5.80 4.02 -0.09
N GLY A 23 4.59 3.71 -0.57
CA GLY A 23 3.99 4.40 -1.70
C GLY A 23 3.89 5.91 -1.46
N HIS A 24 3.40 6.33 -0.28
CA HIS A 24 3.36 7.75 0.09
C HIS A 24 4.76 8.36 0.19
N CYS A 25 5.74 7.68 0.79
CA CYS A 25 7.12 8.16 0.84
C CYS A 25 7.69 8.41 -0.55
N TYR A 26 7.46 7.52 -1.51
CA TYR A 26 7.89 7.71 -2.89
C TYR A 26 7.19 8.89 -3.58
N LEU A 27 5.92 9.17 -3.25
CA LEU A 27 5.24 10.38 -3.75
C LEU A 27 5.90 11.66 -3.21
N GLU A 28 6.27 11.68 -1.93
CA GLU A 28 6.99 12.80 -1.31
C GLU A 28 8.38 13.00 -1.93
N LEU A 29 9.02 11.91 -2.37
CA LEU A 29 10.28 11.94 -3.12
C LEU A 29 10.09 12.30 -4.61
N ASN A 30 8.85 12.59 -5.04
CA ASN A 30 8.50 12.88 -6.42
C ASN A 30 8.85 11.73 -7.39
N GLU A 31 8.80 10.49 -6.90
CA GLU A 31 9.03 9.26 -7.63
C GLU A 31 7.71 8.47 -7.82
N PRO A 32 6.86 8.87 -8.78
CA PRO A 32 5.51 8.29 -8.95
C PRO A 32 5.52 6.84 -9.44
N GLN A 33 6.54 6.41 -10.18
CA GLN A 33 6.64 5.02 -10.65
C GLN A 33 6.85 4.00 -9.51
N PRO A 34 7.85 4.14 -8.62
CA PRO A 34 7.99 3.24 -7.48
C PRO A 34 6.81 3.36 -6.50
N ALA A 35 6.23 4.55 -6.33
CA ALA A 35 5.01 4.73 -5.54
C ALA A 35 3.87 3.83 -6.05
N LEU A 36 3.66 3.83 -7.36
CA LEU A 36 2.64 3.02 -8.02
C LEU A 36 2.86 1.50 -7.82
N ASP A 37 4.11 1.01 -7.90
CA ASP A 37 4.40 -0.42 -7.62
C ASP A 37 4.07 -0.78 -6.18
N CYS A 38 4.41 0.09 -5.22
CA CYS A 38 4.08 -0.10 -3.81
C CYS A 38 2.56 -0.18 -3.58
N PHE A 39 1.78 0.74 -4.16
CA PHE A 39 0.32 0.70 -4.03
C PHE A 39 -0.31 -0.52 -4.72
N ARG A 40 0.20 -0.93 -5.89
CA ARG A 40 -0.24 -2.16 -6.56
C ARG A 40 0.03 -3.39 -5.70
N ARG A 41 1.18 -3.47 -5.01
CA ARG A 41 1.48 -4.55 -4.05
C ARG A 41 0.52 -4.54 -2.87
N ALA A 42 0.21 -3.36 -2.31
CA ALA A 42 -0.78 -3.24 -1.25
C ALA A 42 -2.16 -3.77 -1.68
N LEU A 43 -2.61 -3.44 -2.89
CA LEU A 43 -3.89 -3.91 -3.43
C LEU A 43 -3.91 -5.41 -3.76
N LYS A 44 -2.77 -6.01 -4.15
CA LYS A 44 -2.68 -7.47 -4.32
C LYS A 44 -2.91 -8.23 -3.01
N LEU A 45 -2.51 -7.64 -1.89
CA LEU A 45 -2.62 -8.24 -0.56
C LEU A 45 -3.97 -7.93 0.08
N ASN A 46 -4.47 -6.71 -0.11
CA ASN A 46 -5.79 -6.30 0.31
C ASN A 46 -6.49 -5.51 -0.80
N PRO A 47 -7.30 -6.18 -1.64
CA PRO A 47 -8.01 -5.51 -2.72
C PRO A 47 -9.12 -4.56 -2.23
N GLY A 48 -9.49 -4.61 -0.95
CA GLY A 48 -10.49 -3.75 -0.31
C GLY A 48 -10.01 -2.34 0.03
N LEU A 49 -8.75 -1.99 -0.29
CA LEU A 49 -8.20 -0.65 -0.03
C LEU A 49 -8.66 0.34 -1.12
N GLU A 50 -9.88 0.84 -1.00
CA GLU A 50 -10.48 1.78 -1.97
C GLU A 50 -9.65 3.06 -2.15
N ASP A 51 -9.11 3.59 -1.05
CA ASP A 51 -8.26 4.78 -1.05
C ASP A 51 -6.99 4.55 -1.89
N VAL A 52 -6.32 3.41 -1.69
CA VAL A 52 -5.13 3.01 -2.44
C VAL A 52 -5.45 2.79 -3.92
N ARG A 53 -6.64 2.27 -4.24
CA ARG A 53 -7.09 2.11 -5.63
C ARG A 53 -7.27 3.46 -6.33
N ALA A 54 -7.77 4.47 -5.61
CA ALA A 54 -7.85 5.83 -6.12
C ALA A 54 -6.45 6.40 -6.40
N GLN A 55 -5.50 6.19 -5.50
CA GLN A 55 -4.09 6.59 -5.68
C GLN A 55 -3.46 5.93 -6.91
N VAL A 56 -3.63 4.62 -7.09
CA VAL A 56 -3.15 3.90 -8.29
C VAL A 56 -3.74 4.53 -9.56
N THR A 57 -5.06 4.71 -9.59
CA THR A 57 -5.75 5.27 -10.78
C THR A 57 -5.25 6.68 -11.11
N TYR A 58 -5.02 7.51 -10.10
CA TYR A 58 -4.45 8.84 -10.27
C TYR A 58 -3.03 8.77 -10.84
N LEU A 59 -2.18 7.88 -10.31
CA LEU A 59 -0.80 7.73 -10.74
C LEU A 59 -0.67 7.17 -12.15
N GLU A 60 -1.47 6.17 -12.54
CA GLU A 60 -1.51 5.67 -13.93
C GLU A 60 -1.77 6.81 -14.91
N ARG A 61 -2.84 7.59 -14.68
CA ARG A 61 -3.19 8.73 -15.54
C ARG A 61 -2.08 9.78 -15.60
N ALA A 62 -1.47 10.06 -14.45
CA ALA A 62 -0.38 11.03 -14.35
C ALA A 62 0.91 10.56 -15.03
N LEU A 63 1.07 9.26 -15.27
CA LEU A 63 2.22 8.64 -15.94
C LEU A 63 1.96 8.39 -17.44
N GLU A 64 0.73 8.06 -17.83
CA GLU A 64 0.32 7.87 -19.23
C GLU A 64 0.36 9.17 -20.04
N GLY A 65 0.19 10.32 -19.40
CA GLY A 65 0.24 11.64 -20.03
C GLY A 65 1.66 12.24 -20.15
N ARG A 66 2.72 11.48 -19.92
CA ARG A 66 4.13 11.94 -19.94
C ARG A 66 4.87 11.49 -21.18
#